data_AF-A0A1Y4UEW5-F1
#
_entry.id   AF-A0A1Y4UEW5-F1
#
_cell.length_a   1.000
_cell.length_b   1.000
_cell.length_c   1.000
_cell.angle_alpha   90.00
_cell.angle_beta   90.00
_cell.angle_gamma   90.00
#
_symmetry.space_group_name_H-M   'P 1'
#
loop_
_entity.id
_entity.type
_entity.pdbx_description
1 polymer ?
#
loop_
_entity_poly.entity_id
_entity_poly.type
_entity_poly.pdbx_seq_one_letter_code
_entity_poly.pdbx_strand_id
1 'polypeptide(L)'
;MTKEEWSLVERKLRETYTPVNLKIDSFKVTLVLERIGVYKNAIIVYINGKIKGEWFLNDCEERIRFYPRKKKSLLSSKAKQKLFKGLTKKQKDELEAEYTYYTYGMYWTSFNSLKRHFESNNTSIELI
;
A
#
# COMPACT_ATOMS: atom_id res chain seq x y z
N MET A 1 4.56 -16.68 9.62
CA MET A 1 5.52 -15.73 10.22
C MET A 1 5.22 -15.47 11.70
N THR A 2 6.22 -15.57 12.58
CA THR A 2 6.07 -15.30 14.02
C THR A 2 6.21 -13.81 14.34
N LYS A 3 5.94 -13.42 15.60
CA LYS A 3 6.09 -12.02 16.05
C LYS A 3 7.56 -11.58 16.01
N GLU A 4 8.47 -12.48 16.32
CA GLU A 4 9.93 -12.26 16.35
C GLU A 4 10.46 -12.03 14.93
N GLU A 5 10.02 -12.84 13.96
CA GLU A 5 10.36 -12.66 12.55
C GLU A 5 9.87 -11.30 12.03
N TRP A 6 8.65 -10.87 12.39
CA TRP A 6 8.15 -9.55 12.01
C TRP A 6 8.98 -8.42 12.62
N SER A 7 9.40 -8.57 13.87
CA SER A 7 10.28 -7.59 14.52
C SER A 7 11.65 -7.51 13.82
N LEU A 8 12.19 -8.64 13.37
CA LEU A 8 13.43 -8.69 12.59
C LEU A 8 13.29 -7.96 11.25
N VAL A 9 12.18 -8.19 10.52
CA VAL A 9 11.89 -7.48 9.26
C VAL A 9 11.80 -5.98 9.51
N GLU A 10 11.06 -5.55 10.54
CA GLU A 10 10.92 -4.13 10.86
C GLU A 10 12.26 -3.49 11.18
N ARG A 11 13.11 -4.17 11.96
CA ARG A 11 14.44 -3.69 12.31
C ARG A 11 15.32 -3.53 11.07
N LYS A 12 15.35 -4.51 10.18
CA LYS A 12 16.12 -4.45 8.92
C LYS A 12 15.63 -3.30 8.02
N LEU A 13 14.32 -3.08 7.96
CA LEU A 13 13.72 -1.99 7.17
C LEU A 13 13.94 -0.59 7.75
N ARG A 14 14.65 -0.42 8.88
CA ARG A 14 15.11 0.90 9.34
C ARG A 14 16.33 1.39 8.57
N GLU A 15 17.10 0.47 8.00
CA GLU A 15 18.26 0.78 7.18
C GLU A 15 17.81 0.96 5.73
N THR A 16 18.10 2.13 5.15
CA THR A 16 17.78 2.41 3.75
C THR A 16 18.58 1.51 2.81
N TYR A 17 17.94 1.05 1.75
CA TYR A 17 18.54 0.18 0.72
C TYR A 17 19.00 -1.21 1.19
N THR A 18 18.68 -1.63 2.42
CA THR A 18 18.88 -3.00 2.88
C THR A 18 17.64 -3.85 2.48
N PRO A 19 17.76 -4.77 1.52
CA PRO A 19 16.62 -5.58 1.09
C PRO A 19 16.28 -6.64 2.13
N VAL A 20 14.97 -6.85 2.33
CA VAL A 20 14.43 -7.97 3.10
C VAL A 20 13.63 -8.85 2.15
N ASN A 21 14.03 -10.11 2.02
CA ASN A 21 13.35 -11.05 1.15
C ASN A 21 12.37 -11.89 1.95
N LEU A 22 11.17 -12.03 1.42
CA LEU A 22 10.10 -12.87 1.95
C LEU A 22 9.69 -13.83 0.84
N LYS A 23 9.34 -15.04 1.23
CA LYS A 23 8.58 -15.96 0.39
C LYS A 23 7.13 -15.88 0.87
N ILE A 24 6.25 -15.38 0.00
CA ILE A 24 4.82 -15.23 0.30
C ILE A 24 4.05 -16.09 -0.70
N ASP A 25 3.47 -17.17 -0.20
CA ASP A 25 2.89 -18.24 -1.02
C ASP A 25 3.89 -18.71 -2.11
N SER A 26 3.60 -18.47 -3.39
CA SER A 26 4.46 -18.79 -4.53
C SER A 26 5.34 -17.63 -5.00
N PHE A 27 5.24 -16.45 -4.37
CA PHE A 27 5.92 -15.23 -4.78
C PHE A 27 7.18 -14.98 -3.95
N LYS A 28 8.26 -14.56 -4.62
CA LYS A 28 9.42 -13.96 -3.96
C LYS A 28 9.17 -12.46 -3.83
N VAL A 29 8.99 -11.97 -2.61
CA VAL A 29 8.71 -10.56 -2.33
C VAL A 29 9.93 -9.92 -1.69
N THR A 30 10.44 -8.85 -2.27
CA THR A 30 11.55 -8.08 -1.71
C THR A 30 11.04 -6.73 -1.23
N LEU A 31 11.30 -6.42 0.05
CA LEU A 31 10.98 -5.15 0.69
C LEU A 31 12.24 -4.33 0.82
N VAL A 32 12.20 -3.06 0.39
CA VAL A 32 13.35 -2.14 0.50
C VAL A 32 12.86 -0.79 1.00
N LEU A 33 13.53 -0.20 2.00
CA LEU A 33 13.27 1.18 2.39
C LEU A 33 14.01 2.12 1.44
N GLU A 34 13.27 2.85 0.60
CA GLU A 34 13.81 3.78 -0.38
C GLU A 34 13.24 5.20 -0.22
N ARG A 35 13.94 6.19 -0.79
CA ARG A 35 13.48 7.58 -0.85
C ARG A 35 12.45 7.75 -1.96
N ILE A 36 11.27 8.26 -1.63
CA ILE A 36 10.20 8.63 -2.58
C ILE A 36 10.02 10.16 -2.71
N GLY A 37 10.89 10.92 -2.05
CA GLY A 37 10.94 12.38 -2.10
C GLY A 37 12.09 12.91 -1.26
N VAL A 38 12.31 14.23 -1.31
CA VAL A 38 13.42 14.88 -0.61
C VAL A 38 13.41 14.58 0.90
N TYR A 39 12.24 14.54 1.54
CA TYR A 39 12.11 14.31 2.97
C TYR A 39 11.28 13.07 3.32
N LYS A 40 11.16 12.12 2.39
CA LYS A 40 10.21 11.01 2.55
C LYS A 40 10.77 9.68 2.08
N ASN A 41 10.72 8.70 2.97
CA ASN A 41 11.03 7.30 2.71
C ASN A 41 9.74 6.47 2.68
N ALA A 42 9.79 5.35 1.96
CA ALA A 42 8.73 4.35 1.95
C ALA A 42 9.31 2.96 1.68
N ILE A 43 8.57 1.94 2.11
CA ILE A 43 8.90 0.53 1.85
C ILE A 43 8.37 0.19 0.46
N ILE A 44 9.26 0.00 -0.50
CA ILE A 44 8.96 -0.44 -1.85
C ILE A 44 8.81 -1.96 -1.87
N VAL A 45 7.83 -2.47 -2.61
CA VAL A 45 7.55 -3.90 -2.74
C VAL A 45 7.83 -4.37 -4.16
N TYR A 46 8.85 -5.21 -4.31
CA TYR A 46 9.19 -5.89 -5.54
C TYR A 46 8.64 -7.32 -5.51
N ILE A 47 7.99 -7.74 -6.58
CA ILE A 47 7.39 -9.07 -6.71
C ILE A 47 8.16 -9.81 -7.78
N ASN A 48 8.77 -10.94 -7.42
CA ASN A 48 9.72 -11.68 -8.24
C ASN A 48 10.82 -10.77 -8.82
N GLY A 49 11.28 -9.81 -8.01
CA GLY A 49 12.32 -8.84 -8.37
C GLY A 49 11.89 -7.73 -9.32
N LYS A 50 10.59 -7.58 -9.61
CA LYS A 50 10.07 -6.60 -10.57
C LYS A 50 8.97 -5.74 -9.95
N ILE A 51 8.81 -4.54 -10.51
CA ILE A 51 7.62 -3.70 -10.39
C ILE A 51 7.16 -3.45 -11.82
N LYS A 52 5.96 -3.89 -12.17
CA LYS A 52 5.43 -3.70 -13.51
C LYS A 52 4.33 -2.66 -13.53
N GLY A 53 4.38 -1.76 -14.50
CA GLY A 53 3.33 -0.74 -14.71
C GLY A 53 1.94 -1.34 -14.91
N GLU A 54 1.86 -2.50 -15.56
CA GLU A 54 0.61 -3.24 -15.82
C GLU A 54 -0.17 -3.55 -14.54
N TRP A 55 0.52 -3.78 -13.42
CA TRP A 55 -0.11 -4.07 -12.13
C TRP A 55 -0.86 -2.88 -11.53
N PHE A 56 -0.64 -1.65 -12.02
CA PHE A 56 -1.39 -0.47 -11.56
C PHE A 56 -2.58 -0.14 -12.45
N LEU A 57 -2.56 -0.63 -13.70
CA LEU A 57 -3.59 -0.35 -14.70
C LEU A 57 -4.64 -1.45 -14.76
N ASN A 58 -4.23 -2.70 -14.59
CA ASN A 58 -5.08 -3.87 -14.76
C ASN A 58 -5.37 -4.57 -13.43
N ASP A 59 -6.51 -5.26 -13.40
CA ASP A 59 -6.87 -6.14 -12.29
C ASP A 59 -6.01 -7.41 -12.33
N CYS A 60 -5.11 -7.53 -11.36
CA CYS A 60 -4.24 -8.70 -11.21
C CYS A 60 -4.07 -9.08 -9.74
N GLU A 61 -3.63 -10.32 -9.53
CA GLU A 61 -3.48 -10.92 -8.21
C GLU A 61 -2.38 -10.23 -7.39
N GLU A 62 -1.26 -9.88 -8.03
CA GLU A 62 -0.11 -9.21 -7.42
C GLU A 62 -0.52 -7.90 -6.73
N ARG A 63 -1.37 -7.13 -7.42
CA ARG A 63 -1.83 -5.84 -6.93
C ARG A 63 -2.71 -6.00 -5.69
N ILE A 64 -3.62 -6.97 -5.70
CA ILE A 64 -4.54 -7.21 -4.58
C ILE A 64 -3.78 -7.72 -3.35
N ARG A 65 -2.77 -8.57 -3.56
CA ARG A 65 -2.01 -9.22 -2.49
C ARG A 65 -0.97 -8.33 -1.82
N PHE A 66 -0.34 -7.43 -2.57
CA PHE A 66 0.89 -6.77 -2.12
C PHE A 66 0.84 -5.23 -2.12
N TYR A 67 -0.05 -4.61 -2.90
CA TYR A 67 -0.05 -3.14 -3.06
C TYR A 67 -1.21 -2.45 -2.32
N PRO A 68 -0.93 -1.31 -1.65
CA PRO A 68 -1.95 -0.56 -0.94
C PRO A 68 -2.94 0.08 -1.91
N ARG A 69 -4.22 -0.25 -1.71
CA ARG A 69 -5.36 0.47 -2.29
C ARG A 69 -5.59 1.78 -1.51
N LYS A 70 -5.50 2.92 -2.19
CA LYS A 70 -5.70 4.25 -1.62
C LYS A 70 -6.96 4.88 -2.19
N LYS A 71 -7.89 5.24 -1.32
CA LYS A 71 -9.05 6.08 -1.65
C LYS A 71 -8.57 7.50 -1.94
N LYS A 72 -9.00 8.06 -3.07
CA LYS A 72 -8.71 9.41 -3.52
C LYS A 72 -10.01 10.11 -3.89
N SER A 73 -10.01 11.43 -3.85
CA SER A 73 -11.14 12.24 -4.26
C SER A 73 -10.71 13.19 -5.37
N LEU A 74 -11.55 13.33 -6.39
CA LEU A 74 -11.39 14.33 -7.45
C LEU A 74 -11.61 15.75 -6.93
N LEU A 75 -12.32 15.89 -5.80
CA LEU A 75 -12.60 17.18 -5.18
C LEU A 75 -11.50 17.56 -4.19
N SER A 76 -11.00 18.79 -4.34
CA SER A 76 -10.16 19.42 -3.31
C SER A 76 -10.97 19.71 -2.05
N SER A 77 -10.31 19.86 -0.90
CA SER A 77 -10.98 20.20 0.36
C SER A 77 -11.82 21.48 0.27
N LYS A 78 -11.37 22.47 -0.52
CA LYS A 78 -12.09 23.73 -0.76
C LYS A 78 -13.34 23.52 -1.62
N ALA A 79 -13.25 22.67 -2.65
CA ALA A 79 -14.39 22.31 -3.49
C ALA A 79 -15.45 21.57 -2.68
N LYS A 80 -15.04 20.60 -1.84
CA LYS A 80 -15.94 19.87 -0.94
C LYS A 80 -16.68 20.81 0.00
N GLN A 81 -16.00 21.76 0.64
CA GLN A 81 -16.66 22.72 1.54
C GLN A 81 -17.75 23.53 0.84
N LYS A 82 -17.54 23.93 -0.42
CA LYS A 82 -18.53 24.68 -1.19
C LYS A 82 -19.69 23.78 -1.64
N LEU A 83 -19.39 22.65 -2.28
CA LEU A 83 -20.38 21.71 -2.83
C LEU A 83 -21.25 21.08 -1.74
N PHE A 84 -20.67 20.78 -0.57
CA PHE A 84 -21.38 20.07 0.50
C PHE A 84 -22.12 21.01 1.46
N LYS A 85 -22.03 22.33 1.25
CA LYS A 85 -22.68 23.31 2.12
C LYS A 85 -24.20 23.16 2.05
N GLY A 86 -24.86 23.03 3.20
CA GLY A 86 -26.32 22.88 3.29
C GLY A 86 -26.87 21.50 2.93
N LEU A 87 -26.01 20.57 2.49
CA LEU A 87 -26.44 19.19 2.20
C LEU A 87 -26.59 18.36 3.48
N THR A 88 -27.53 17.42 3.43
CA THR A 88 -27.68 16.37 4.46
C THR A 88 -26.50 15.41 4.46
N LYS A 89 -26.33 14.62 5.52
CA LYS A 89 -25.26 13.60 5.59
C LYS A 89 -25.34 12.61 4.43
N LYS A 90 -26.54 12.12 4.11
CA LYS A 90 -26.77 11.17 3.01
C LYS A 90 -26.32 11.72 1.66
N GLN A 91 -26.69 12.96 1.33
CA GLN A 91 -26.30 13.61 0.08
C GLN A 91 -24.78 13.84 -0.01
N LYS A 92 -24.13 14.17 1.13
CA LYS A 92 -22.67 14.29 1.18
C LYS A 92 -21.98 12.95 0.91
N ASP A 93 -22.48 11.87 1.51
CA ASP A 93 -21.93 10.53 1.34
C ASP A 93 -22.09 10.03 -0.12
N GLU A 94 -23.25 10.29 -0.74
CA GLU A 94 -23.52 10.00 -2.15
C GLU A 94 -22.56 10.75 -3.08
N LEU A 95 -22.41 12.07 -2.91
CA LEU A 95 -21.47 12.85 -3.70
C LEU A 95 -20.01 12.45 -3.42
N GLU A 96 -19.63 12.23 -2.18
CA GLU A 96 -18.27 11.79 -1.86
C GLU A 96 -17.94 10.46 -2.55
N ALA A 97 -18.91 9.54 -2.65
CA ALA A 97 -18.75 8.28 -3.37
C ALA A 97 -18.58 8.52 -4.89
N GLU A 98 -19.38 9.40 -5.49
CA GLU A 98 -19.31 9.73 -6.93
C GLU A 98 -17.96 10.33 -7.34
N TYR A 99 -17.40 11.21 -6.50
CA TYR A 99 -16.10 11.83 -6.75
C TYR A 99 -14.93 11.05 -6.17
N THR A 100 -15.17 9.85 -5.63
CA THR A 100 -14.12 8.96 -5.13
C THR A 100 -13.59 8.09 -6.27
N TYR A 101 -12.27 7.94 -6.32
CA TYR A 101 -11.61 6.90 -7.11
C TYR A 101 -10.55 6.19 -6.25
N TYR A 102 -10.11 5.03 -6.71
CA TYR A 102 -9.07 4.26 -6.03
C TYR A 102 -7.80 4.24 -6.87
N THR A 103 -6.68 4.31 -6.18
CA THR A 103 -5.34 4.19 -6.78
C THR A 103 -4.57 3.10 -6.05
N TYR A 104 -3.65 2.46 -6.74
CA TYR A 104 -2.71 1.52 -6.15
C TYR A 104 -1.31 2.12 -6.22
N GLY A 105 -0.52 1.95 -5.17
CA GLY A 105 0.85 2.44 -5.12
C GLY A 105 1.83 1.29 -4.93
N MET A 106 3.04 1.41 -5.46
CA MET A 106 4.07 0.38 -5.32
C MET A 106 4.73 0.31 -3.92
N TYR A 107 4.27 1.14 -2.97
CA TYR A 107 4.96 1.37 -1.71
C TYR A 107 4.04 1.61 -0.51
N TRP A 108 4.55 1.22 0.66
CA TRP A 108 3.94 1.43 1.96
C TRP A 108 4.69 2.49 2.76
N THR A 109 3.95 3.40 3.42
CA THR A 109 4.55 4.40 4.32
C THR A 109 4.49 3.99 5.79
N SER A 110 3.88 2.83 6.09
CA SER A 110 3.74 2.29 7.45
C SER A 110 3.96 0.79 7.39
N PHE A 111 4.92 0.32 8.18
CA PHE A 111 5.22 -1.11 8.32
C PHE A 111 4.01 -1.88 8.87
N ASN A 112 3.32 -1.33 9.86
CA ASN A 112 2.13 -1.97 10.44
C ASN A 112 1.01 -2.14 9.42
N SER A 113 0.82 -1.17 8.51
CA SER A 113 -0.17 -1.29 7.45
C SER A 113 0.23 -2.35 6.42
N LEU A 114 1.52 -2.42 6.05
CA LEU A 114 2.06 -3.47 5.19
C LEU A 114 1.84 -4.85 5.80
N LYS A 115 2.28 -5.03 7.05
CA LYS A 115 2.15 -6.28 7.80
C LYS A 115 0.71 -6.77 7.81
N ARG A 116 -0.24 -5.93 8.26
CA ARG A 116 -1.65 -6.29 8.33
C ARG A 116 -2.21 -6.68 6.96
N HIS A 117 -1.82 -5.95 5.90
CA HIS A 117 -2.26 -6.26 4.55
C HIS A 117 -1.70 -7.61 4.06
N PHE A 118 -0.44 -7.91 4.34
CA PHE A 118 0.15 -9.19 3.94
C PHE A 118 -0.52 -10.35 4.68
N GLU A 119 -0.72 -10.22 6.00
CA GLU A 119 -1.41 -11.21 6.82
C GLU A 119 -2.87 -11.43 6.40
N SER A 120 -3.56 -10.42 5.88
CA SER A 120 -4.96 -10.55 5.47
C SER A 120 -5.17 -11.08 4.06
N ASN A 121 -4.18 -10.95 3.17
CA ASN A 121 -4.34 -11.27 1.74
C ASN A 121 -3.50 -12.46 1.28
N ASN A 122 -2.74 -13.11 2.16
CA ASN A 122 -1.86 -14.23 1.80
C ASN A 122 -1.91 -15.33 2.87
N THR A 123 -1.60 -16.56 2.48
CA THR A 123 -1.77 -17.75 3.35
C THR A 123 -0.48 -18.09 4.09
N SER A 124 0.65 -18.13 3.38
CA SER A 124 1.98 -18.39 3.95
C SER A 124 2.91 -17.20 3.74
N ILE A 125 3.65 -16.85 4.79
CA ILE A 125 4.67 -15.79 4.79
C ILE A 125 5.87 -16.32 5.57
N GLU A 126 7.00 -16.41 4.88
CA GLU A 126 8.28 -16.93 5.36
C GLU A 126 9.39 -15.91 5.09
N LEU A 127 10.30 -15.74 6.05
CA LEU A 127 11.51 -14.92 5.88
C LEU A 127 12.61 -15.77 5.22
N ILE A 128 13.26 -15.26 4.17
CA ILE A 128 14.31 -15.96 3.40
C ILE A 128 15.60 -15.15 3.26
#